data_AF-A0A4U1BX10-F1
#
_entry.id   AF-A0A4U1BX10-F1
#
_cell.length_a   1.000
_cell.length_b   1.000
_cell.length_c   1.000
_cell.angle_alpha   90.00
_cell.angle_beta   90.00
_cell.angle_gamma   90.00
#
_symmetry.space_group_name_H-M   'P 1'
#
loop_
_entity.id
_entity.type
_entity.pdbx_description
1 polymer ?
#
loop_
_entity_poly.entity_id
_entity_poly.type
_entity_poly.pdbx_seq_one_letter_code
_entity_poly.pdbx_strand_id
1 'polypeptide(L)'
;MSFSREELLYKDFLLQQRITQELIDKLDANQKLTIAEARHICGKLKLFRNERDENIDALKYSQCNDCIFQDKYLLYINNHEGWGDAYDFDGKINQSQKRKDAEFLNQHFLSWEETVIKNLRLTDEIKRHIAIETNRQIKSLKSYCTQMHFGSNHFNFLRKGLILHSKFLYLTVLEYYDEGNSKEDIVNICNHKFVIDSYVYIHVLFRHFAETVMEHQQKSYHTIKHFEHKNLPKQILEMLKNYSLVVDCNSFDKEKLFFKLDDTHFALWFKEIEFNKKGKSKERVIQLQTLYPVELRHDFEKIKNLTPIKFDSTLWFYF
;
A
#
# COMPACT_ATOMS: atom_id res chain seq x y z
N MET A 1 23.74 -10.32 -3.56
CA MET A 1 22.55 -10.65 -4.37
C MET A 1 21.32 -10.33 -3.54
N SER A 2 20.25 -9.80 -4.12
CA SER A 2 18.98 -9.51 -3.42
C SER A 2 17.92 -10.54 -3.80
N PHE A 3 17.05 -10.92 -2.86
CA PHE A 3 15.93 -11.82 -3.13
C PHE A 3 14.65 -11.05 -3.46
N SER A 4 13.87 -11.57 -4.41
CA SER A 4 12.53 -11.10 -4.75
C SER A 4 11.45 -11.65 -3.80
N ARG A 5 10.32 -10.96 -3.66
CA ARG A 5 9.13 -11.42 -2.91
C ARG A 5 8.70 -12.83 -3.33
N GLU A 6 8.74 -13.13 -4.62
CA GLU A 6 8.35 -14.45 -5.14
C GLU A 6 9.30 -15.55 -4.62
N GLU A 7 10.61 -15.31 -4.60
CA GLU A 7 11.60 -16.24 -4.02
C GLU A 7 11.46 -16.38 -2.49
N LEU A 8 11.15 -15.27 -1.80
CA LEU A 8 10.95 -15.25 -0.35
C LEU A 8 9.69 -16.02 0.09
N LEU A 9 8.77 -16.31 -0.83
CA LEU A 9 7.53 -17.07 -0.57
C LEU A 9 7.63 -18.54 -0.98
N TYR A 10 8.79 -18.98 -1.50
CA TYR A 10 8.96 -20.35 -1.97
C TYR A 10 8.85 -21.38 -0.84
N LYS A 11 8.11 -22.48 -1.05
CA LYS A 11 7.84 -23.49 -0.01
C LYS A 11 8.92 -24.57 0.14
N ASP A 12 10.01 -24.48 -0.61
CA ASP A 12 11.13 -25.42 -0.49
C ASP A 12 11.94 -25.15 0.78
N PHE A 13 12.01 -26.13 1.67
CA PHE A 13 12.62 -25.99 2.98
C PHE A 13 14.13 -25.69 2.91
N LEU A 14 14.87 -26.39 2.05
CA LEU A 14 16.33 -26.24 1.93
C LEU A 14 16.69 -24.87 1.37
N LEU A 15 15.95 -24.42 0.36
CA LEU A 15 16.07 -23.07 -0.19
C LEU A 15 15.77 -22.00 0.86
N GLN A 16 14.69 -22.16 1.63
CA GLN A 16 14.32 -21.23 2.69
C GLN A 16 15.36 -21.15 3.81
N GLN A 17 15.98 -22.28 4.17
CA GLN A 17 17.07 -22.29 5.15
C GLN A 17 18.30 -21.53 4.64
N ARG A 18 18.67 -21.74 3.37
CA ARG A 18 19.78 -21.01 2.74
C ARG A 18 19.50 -19.50 2.67
N ILE A 19 18.32 -19.11 2.17
CA ILE A 19 17.90 -17.70 2.11
C ILE A 19 17.96 -17.07 3.50
N THR A 20 17.41 -17.75 4.51
CA THR A 20 17.41 -17.27 5.90
C THR A 20 18.84 -17.03 6.39
N GLN A 21 19.74 -18.00 6.20
CA GLN A 21 21.13 -17.86 6.64
C GLN A 21 21.82 -16.68 5.95
N GLU A 22 21.66 -16.54 4.63
CA GLU A 22 22.22 -15.40 3.88
C GLU A 22 21.69 -14.06 4.38
N LEU A 23 20.41 -13.98 4.77
CA LEU A 23 19.82 -12.76 5.32
C LEU A 23 20.33 -12.45 6.74
N ILE A 24 20.57 -13.47 7.57
CA ILE A 24 21.21 -13.30 8.89
C ILE A 24 22.64 -12.79 8.71
N ASP A 25 23.42 -13.42 7.83
CA ASP A 25 24.80 -13.01 7.56
C ASP A 25 24.87 -11.55 7.06
N LYS A 26 23.90 -11.13 6.23
CA LYS A 26 23.75 -9.72 5.82
C LYS A 26 23.44 -8.80 6.99
N LEU A 27 22.53 -9.18 7.89
CA LEU A 27 22.19 -8.39 9.07
C LEU A 27 23.41 -8.20 9.98
N ASP A 28 24.13 -9.28 10.26
CA ASP A 28 25.32 -9.26 11.13
C ASP A 28 26.46 -8.46 10.50
N ALA A 29 26.62 -8.53 9.17
CA ALA A 29 27.56 -7.71 8.42
C ALA A 29 27.07 -6.26 8.18
N ASN A 30 25.90 -5.87 8.71
CA ASN A 30 25.24 -4.58 8.49
C ASN A 30 25.10 -4.21 6.99
N GLN A 31 24.92 -5.21 6.14
CA GLN A 31 24.63 -5.03 4.72
C GLN A 31 23.16 -4.62 4.54
N LYS A 32 22.91 -3.70 3.62
CA LYS A 32 21.57 -3.19 3.35
C LYS A 32 20.67 -4.32 2.80
N LEU A 33 19.58 -4.60 3.51
CA LEU A 33 18.47 -5.44 3.05
C LEU A 33 17.47 -4.62 2.24
N THR A 34 16.79 -5.27 1.30
CA THR A 34 15.55 -4.72 0.74
C THR A 34 14.44 -4.74 1.79
N ILE A 35 13.37 -3.98 1.57
CA ILE A 35 12.21 -4.01 2.49
C ILE A 35 11.60 -5.42 2.58
N ALA A 36 11.51 -6.12 1.45
CA ALA A 36 11.00 -7.49 1.40
C ALA A 36 11.89 -8.47 2.17
N GLU A 37 13.21 -8.36 2.01
CA GLU A 37 14.19 -9.17 2.75
C GLU A 37 14.10 -8.91 4.26
N ALA A 38 14.09 -7.64 4.68
CA ALA A 38 13.97 -7.26 6.08
C ALA A 38 12.67 -7.79 6.69
N ARG A 39 11.54 -7.64 5.98
CA ARG A 39 10.25 -8.18 6.40
C ARG A 39 10.27 -9.70 6.55
N HIS A 40 10.93 -10.39 5.65
CA HIS A 40 11.04 -11.85 5.68
C HIS A 40 11.85 -12.35 6.88
N ILE A 41 13.00 -11.73 7.16
CA ILE A 41 13.91 -12.22 8.21
C ILE A 41 13.55 -11.71 9.60
N CYS A 42 13.21 -10.43 9.75
CA CYS A 42 13.07 -9.81 11.07
C CYS A 42 11.91 -10.40 11.89
N GLY A 43 10.80 -10.78 11.25
CA GLY A 43 9.70 -11.48 11.93
C GLY A 43 10.05 -12.92 12.35
N LYS A 44 11.05 -13.53 11.71
CA LYS A 44 11.55 -14.88 12.00
C LYS A 44 12.70 -14.90 13.00
N LEU A 45 13.38 -13.78 13.27
CA LEU A 45 14.52 -13.72 14.19
C LEU A 45 14.23 -14.31 15.58
N LYS A 46 13.01 -14.13 16.07
CA LYS A 46 12.54 -14.73 17.34
C LYS A 46 12.52 -16.26 17.36
N LEU A 47 12.55 -16.92 16.20
CA LEU A 47 12.58 -18.37 16.05
C LEU A 47 14.01 -18.92 16.07
N PHE A 48 15.01 -18.05 15.88
CA PHE A 48 16.42 -18.42 15.89
C PHE A 48 17.04 -18.13 17.24
N ARG A 49 18.06 -18.92 17.56
CA ARG A 49 18.84 -18.81 18.79
C ARG A 49 20.28 -18.43 18.47
N ASN A 50 20.88 -17.61 19.32
CA ASN A 50 22.29 -17.28 19.25
C ASN A 50 23.16 -18.42 19.83
N GLU A 51 24.48 -18.24 19.83
CA GLU A 51 25.45 -19.21 20.39
C GLU A 51 25.23 -19.53 21.88
N ARG A 52 24.47 -18.69 22.60
CA ARG A 52 24.12 -18.85 24.02
C ARG A 52 22.74 -19.46 24.23
N ASP A 53 22.11 -19.98 23.16
CA ASP A 53 20.76 -20.52 23.16
C ASP A 53 19.65 -19.48 23.50
N GLU A 54 19.95 -18.19 23.37
CA GLU A 54 19.01 -17.08 23.61
C GLU A 54 18.34 -16.65 22.29
N ASN A 55 17.07 -16.20 22.36
CA ASN A 55 16.37 -15.66 21.20
C ASN A 55 17.06 -14.40 20.66
N ILE A 56 17.15 -14.30 19.34
CA ILE A 56 17.71 -13.12 18.68
C ILE A 56 16.70 -11.97 18.73
N ASP A 57 17.05 -10.89 19.42
CA ASP A 57 16.23 -9.67 19.48
C ASP A 57 16.38 -8.84 18.21
N ALA A 58 15.32 -8.83 17.39
CA ALA A 58 15.26 -8.08 16.15
C ALA A 58 15.47 -6.57 16.33
N LEU A 59 15.13 -5.99 17.50
CA LEU A 59 15.32 -4.55 17.76
C LEU A 59 16.78 -4.13 17.81
N LYS A 60 17.72 -5.09 17.97
CA LYS A 60 19.17 -4.81 17.89
C LYS A 60 19.61 -4.41 16.49
N TYR A 61 18.85 -4.78 15.47
CA TYR A 61 19.14 -4.47 14.07
C TYR A 61 18.31 -3.28 13.61
N SER A 62 18.95 -2.16 13.30
CA SER A 62 18.26 -0.93 12.84
C SER A 62 17.39 -1.16 11.60
N GLN A 63 17.79 -2.09 10.73
CA GLN A 63 17.06 -2.48 9.52
C GLN A 63 15.75 -3.23 9.82
N CYS A 64 15.60 -3.79 11.02
CA CYS A 64 14.36 -4.46 11.44
C CYS A 64 13.31 -3.51 12.02
N ASN A 65 13.67 -2.25 12.27
CA ASN A 65 12.78 -1.28 12.90
C ASN A 65 11.47 -1.10 12.12
N ASP A 66 11.54 -1.02 10.79
CA ASP A 66 10.36 -0.85 9.94
C ASP A 66 9.49 -2.12 9.85
N CYS A 67 10.08 -3.32 9.90
CA CYS A 67 9.33 -4.58 9.97
C CYS A 67 8.57 -4.69 11.30
N ILE A 68 9.27 -4.43 12.42
CA ILE A 68 8.67 -4.47 13.76
C ILE A 68 7.56 -3.42 13.86
N PHE A 69 7.78 -2.23 13.28
CA PHE A 69 6.73 -1.23 13.13
C PHE A 69 5.50 -1.78 12.41
N GLN A 70 5.63 -2.46 11.26
CA GLN A 70 4.48 -3.02 10.54
C GLN A 70 3.71 -4.03 11.40
N ASP A 71 4.41 -4.93 12.08
CA ASP A 71 3.79 -5.95 12.92
C ASP A 71 3.03 -5.33 14.10
N LYS A 72 3.67 -4.40 14.82
CA LYS A 72 3.03 -3.69 15.94
C LYS A 72 1.88 -2.80 15.45
N TYR A 73 2.03 -2.14 14.31
CA TYR A 73 0.96 -1.33 13.74
C TYR A 73 -0.28 -2.17 13.44
N LEU A 74 -0.12 -3.33 12.78
CA LEU A 74 -1.25 -4.22 12.46
C LEU A 74 -1.92 -4.76 13.72
N LEU A 75 -1.14 -5.12 14.73
CA LEU A 75 -1.64 -5.58 16.03
C LEU A 75 -2.47 -4.53 16.77
N TYR A 76 -2.10 -3.25 16.64
CA TYR A 76 -2.72 -2.13 17.37
C TYR A 76 -3.47 -1.14 16.46
N ILE A 77 -3.83 -1.51 15.24
CA ILE A 77 -4.44 -0.58 14.28
C ILE A 77 -5.70 0.10 14.82
N ASN A 78 -6.52 -0.64 15.57
CA ASN A 78 -7.76 -0.15 16.19
C ASN A 78 -7.55 0.37 17.63
N ASN A 79 -6.32 0.35 18.14
CA ASN A 79 -5.98 0.68 19.52
C ASN A 79 -4.49 1.06 19.68
N HIS A 80 -4.04 2.06 18.91
CA HIS A 80 -2.62 2.45 18.86
C HIS A 80 -2.11 3.12 20.14
N GLU A 81 -2.97 3.27 21.15
CA GLU A 81 -2.64 3.73 22.50
C GLU A 81 -2.51 2.56 23.51
N GLY A 82 -2.82 1.33 23.11
CA GLY A 82 -2.62 0.13 23.96
C GLY A 82 -3.60 -0.03 25.13
N TRP A 83 -4.76 0.64 25.10
CA TRP A 83 -5.77 0.58 26.17
C TRP A 83 -6.60 -0.72 26.12
N GLY A 84 -7.16 -1.03 24.95
CA GLY A 84 -7.90 -2.27 24.69
C GLY A 84 -7.06 -3.55 24.72
N ASP A 85 -7.75 -4.67 24.57
CA ASP A 85 -7.12 -5.99 24.45
C ASP A 85 -6.43 -6.15 23.10
N ALA A 86 -5.30 -6.86 23.11
CA ALA A 86 -4.54 -7.22 21.92
C ALA A 86 -4.05 -8.67 22.09
N TYR A 87 -3.99 -9.40 20.98
CA TYR A 87 -3.67 -10.82 20.96
C TYR A 87 -2.58 -11.08 19.93
N ASP A 88 -1.57 -11.84 20.30
CA ASP A 88 -0.59 -12.39 19.39
C ASP A 88 -0.70 -13.93 19.38
N PHE A 89 0.31 -14.60 18.81
CA PHE A 89 0.36 -16.06 18.72
C PHE A 89 0.52 -16.74 20.09
N ASP A 90 1.01 -16.04 21.11
CA ASP A 90 1.16 -16.52 22.50
C ASP A 90 -0.09 -16.20 23.35
N GLY A 91 -1.09 -15.54 22.76
CA GLY A 91 -2.36 -15.21 23.40
C GLY A 91 -2.48 -13.74 23.77
N LYS A 92 -3.10 -13.46 24.92
CA LYS A 92 -3.41 -12.08 25.34
C LYS A 92 -2.15 -11.33 25.78
N ILE A 93 -1.90 -10.19 25.17
CA ILE A 93 -0.74 -9.35 25.49
C ILE A 93 -0.96 -8.61 26.80
N ASN A 94 -0.01 -8.74 27.72
CA ASN A 94 -0.08 -8.11 29.04
C ASN A 94 0.05 -6.57 28.97
N GLN A 95 -0.45 -5.88 29.98
CA GLN A 95 -0.50 -4.42 30.01
C GLN A 95 0.89 -3.74 29.93
N SER A 96 1.93 -4.37 30.48
CA SER A 96 3.30 -3.83 30.43
C SER A 96 3.83 -3.82 29.00
N GLN A 97 3.62 -4.92 28.26
CA GLN A 97 4.00 -5.00 26.87
C GLN A 97 3.17 -4.06 25.99
N LYS A 98 1.85 -3.95 26.22
CA LYS A 98 1.00 -2.98 25.50
C LYS A 98 1.50 -1.54 25.64
N ARG A 99 1.99 -1.15 26.84
CA ARG A 99 2.58 0.19 27.06
C ARG A 99 3.86 0.40 26.27
N LYS A 100 4.75 -0.60 26.25
CA LYS A 100 5.99 -0.56 25.45
C LYS A 100 5.69 -0.44 23.96
N ASP A 101 4.73 -1.22 23.47
CA ASP A 101 4.35 -1.21 22.06
C ASP A 101 3.67 0.12 21.67
N ALA A 102 2.81 0.68 22.53
CA ALA A 102 2.20 1.99 22.31
C ALA A 102 3.24 3.13 22.30
N GLU A 103 4.24 3.08 23.19
CA GLU A 103 5.35 4.04 23.20
C GLU A 103 6.21 3.92 21.93
N PHE A 104 6.51 2.70 21.49
CA PHE A 104 7.22 2.45 20.24
C PHE A 104 6.46 3.02 19.03
N LEU A 105 5.14 2.78 18.94
CA LEU A 105 4.29 3.38 17.91
C LEU A 105 4.26 4.90 18.01
N ASN A 106 4.25 5.46 19.22
CA ASN A 106 4.29 6.91 19.43
C ASN A 106 5.59 7.54 18.92
N GLN A 107 6.74 6.90 19.14
CA GLN A 107 8.02 7.35 18.60
C GLN A 107 8.02 7.36 17.07
N HIS A 108 7.46 6.32 16.45
CA HIS A 108 7.28 6.27 15.01
C HIS A 108 6.32 7.34 14.49
N PHE A 109 5.22 7.58 15.19
CA PHE A 109 4.29 8.67 14.87
C PHE A 109 5.00 10.03 14.86
N LEU A 110 5.71 10.38 15.94
CA LEU A 110 6.40 11.67 16.06
C LEU A 110 7.48 11.83 14.97
N SER A 111 8.30 10.80 14.78
CA SER A 111 9.36 10.82 13.77
C SER A 111 8.80 10.93 12.35
N TRP A 112 7.77 10.15 12.01
CA TRP A 112 7.18 10.15 10.67
C TRP A 112 6.43 11.45 10.37
N GLU A 113 5.71 11.97 11.36
CA GLU A 113 5.03 13.25 11.25
C GLU A 113 6.01 14.38 10.90
N GLU A 114 7.13 14.44 11.61
CA GLU A 114 8.12 15.50 11.41
C GLU A 114 8.89 15.34 10.10
N THR A 115 9.40 14.13 9.84
CA THR A 115 10.30 13.89 8.71
C THR A 115 9.59 13.77 7.36
N VAL A 116 8.31 13.40 7.36
CA VAL A 116 7.52 13.16 6.14
C VAL A 116 6.30 14.07 6.05
N ILE A 117 5.38 14.01 7.02
CA ILE A 117 4.08 14.68 6.87
C ILE A 117 4.18 16.20 6.85
N LYS A 118 5.04 16.77 7.71
CA LYS A 118 5.29 18.21 7.82
C LYS A 118 6.40 18.71 6.88
N ASN A 119 7.15 17.81 6.25
CA ASN A 119 8.32 18.17 5.46
C ASN A 119 7.95 18.61 4.03
N LEU A 120 8.13 19.90 3.74
CA LEU A 120 7.84 20.50 2.43
C LEU A 120 8.92 20.24 1.36
N ARG A 121 10.06 19.66 1.73
CA ARG A 121 11.26 19.52 0.86
C ARG A 121 11.60 18.07 0.52
N LEU A 122 10.60 17.19 0.52
CA LEU A 122 10.80 15.77 0.21
C LEU A 122 11.29 15.56 -1.23
N THR A 123 12.48 14.97 -1.36
CA THR A 123 13.06 14.54 -2.64
C THR A 123 12.56 13.17 -3.08
N ASP A 124 12.21 12.31 -2.11
CA ASP A 124 11.59 11.02 -2.34
C ASP A 124 10.14 11.19 -2.80
N GLU A 125 9.84 10.61 -3.96
CA GLU A 125 8.55 10.74 -4.61
C GLU A 125 7.43 9.97 -3.91
N ILE A 126 7.71 8.76 -3.42
CA ILE A 126 6.73 7.95 -2.69
C ILE A 126 6.36 8.68 -1.39
N LYS A 127 7.35 9.17 -0.65
CA LYS A 127 7.11 9.97 0.57
C LYS A 127 6.30 11.23 0.29
N ARG A 128 6.58 11.93 -0.82
CA ARG A 128 5.82 13.12 -1.23
C ARG A 128 4.36 12.78 -1.51
N HIS A 129 4.09 11.71 -2.26
CA HIS A 129 2.72 11.25 -2.53
C HIS A 129 1.99 10.84 -1.24
N ILE A 130 2.67 10.14 -0.33
CA ILE A 130 2.15 9.80 1.00
C ILE A 130 1.79 11.06 1.80
N ALA A 131 2.69 12.05 1.85
CA ALA A 131 2.45 13.29 2.61
C ALA A 131 1.26 14.08 2.05
N ILE A 132 1.14 14.17 0.72
CA ILE A 132 0.01 14.85 0.06
C ILE A 132 -1.31 14.17 0.40
N GLU A 133 -1.41 12.85 0.20
CA GLU A 133 -2.65 12.12 0.47
C GLU A 133 -2.98 12.15 1.97
N THR A 134 -2.01 11.96 2.85
CA THR A 134 -2.22 12.02 4.31
C THR A 134 -2.74 13.38 4.77
N ASN A 135 -2.14 14.49 4.29
CA ASN A 135 -2.59 15.83 4.65
C ASN A 135 -4.01 16.12 4.13
N ARG A 136 -4.36 15.62 2.93
CA ARG A 136 -5.73 15.66 2.42
C ARG A 136 -6.70 14.91 3.35
N GLN A 137 -6.31 13.72 3.80
CA GLN A 137 -7.11 12.91 4.72
C GLN A 137 -7.26 13.59 6.09
N ILE A 138 -6.21 14.18 6.66
CA ILE A 138 -6.27 14.96 7.90
C ILE A 138 -7.23 16.14 7.78
N LYS A 139 -7.23 16.84 6.64
CA LYS A 139 -8.18 17.94 6.39
C LYS A 139 -9.63 17.43 6.38
N SER A 140 -9.88 16.30 5.70
CA SER A 140 -11.20 15.66 5.68
C SER A 140 -11.65 15.23 7.08
N LEU A 141 -10.75 14.60 7.84
CA LEU A 141 -10.97 14.18 9.22
C LEU A 141 -11.33 15.37 10.11
N LYS A 142 -10.63 16.51 9.97
CA LYS A 142 -10.94 17.72 10.73
C LYS A 142 -12.35 18.25 10.45
N SER A 143 -12.76 18.26 9.17
CA SER A 143 -14.13 18.63 8.79
C SER A 143 -15.17 17.67 9.38
N TYR A 144 -14.91 16.36 9.33
CA TYR A 144 -15.78 15.34 9.93
C TYR A 144 -15.94 15.52 11.44
N CYS A 145 -14.83 15.64 12.19
CA CYS A 145 -14.89 15.87 13.64
C CYS A 145 -15.64 17.16 14.00
N THR A 146 -15.52 18.20 13.16
CA THR A 146 -16.26 19.46 13.35
C THR A 146 -17.77 19.25 13.15
N GLN A 147 -18.17 18.51 12.10
CA GLN A 147 -19.58 18.20 11.82
C GLN A 147 -20.21 17.30 12.89
N MET A 148 -19.46 16.34 13.43
CA MET A 148 -19.92 15.41 14.45
C MET A 148 -19.76 15.93 15.89
N HIS A 149 -19.26 17.17 16.07
CA HIS A 149 -18.97 17.77 17.37
C HIS A 149 -18.00 16.96 18.24
N PHE A 150 -17.04 16.27 17.62
CA PHE A 150 -16.00 15.55 18.33
C PHE A 150 -14.91 16.49 18.85
N GLY A 151 -14.47 16.24 20.09
CA GLY A 151 -13.42 17.02 20.75
C GLY A 151 -12.01 16.78 20.20
N SER A 152 -11.07 17.64 20.62
CA SER A 152 -9.66 17.59 20.18
C SER A 152 -8.97 16.26 20.47
N ASN A 153 -9.27 15.62 21.60
CA ASN A 153 -8.69 14.33 21.97
C ASN A 153 -9.05 13.23 20.95
N HIS A 154 -10.31 13.19 20.51
CA HIS A 154 -10.76 12.21 19.53
C HIS A 154 -10.14 12.49 18.14
N PHE A 155 -10.10 13.76 17.73
CA PHE A 155 -9.40 14.16 16.50
C PHE A 155 -7.91 13.76 16.55
N ASN A 156 -7.21 13.99 17.66
CA ASN A 156 -5.80 13.66 17.80
C ASN A 156 -5.55 12.15 17.77
N PHE A 157 -6.43 11.36 18.39
CA PHE A 157 -6.40 9.90 18.31
C PHE A 157 -6.53 9.42 16.86
N LEU A 158 -7.58 9.83 16.14
CA LEU A 158 -7.78 9.44 14.74
C LEU A 158 -6.64 9.92 13.84
N ARG A 159 -6.15 11.14 14.07
CA ARG A 159 -5.01 11.71 13.34
C ARG A 159 -3.73 10.91 13.54
N LYS A 160 -3.44 10.46 14.76
CA LYS A 160 -2.28 9.59 15.03
C LYS A 160 -2.43 8.26 14.28
N GLY A 161 -3.61 7.63 14.36
CA GLY A 161 -3.92 6.42 13.60
C GLY A 161 -3.69 6.59 12.09
N LEU A 162 -4.15 7.70 11.51
CA LEU A 162 -3.99 8.02 10.10
C LEU A 162 -2.51 8.23 9.70
N ILE A 163 -1.71 8.90 10.55
CA ILE A 163 -0.28 9.10 10.31
C ILE A 163 0.48 7.78 10.40
N LEU A 164 0.17 6.92 11.37
CA LEU A 164 0.76 5.57 11.45
C LEU A 164 0.38 4.73 10.23
N HIS A 165 -0.88 4.77 9.81
CA HIS A 165 -1.33 4.10 8.59
C HIS A 165 -0.56 4.59 7.36
N SER A 166 -0.30 5.89 7.24
CA SER A 166 0.49 6.44 6.14
C SER A 166 1.90 5.86 6.06
N LYS A 167 2.54 5.61 7.21
CA LYS A 167 3.86 4.96 7.25
C LYS A 167 3.76 3.50 6.82
N PHE A 168 2.72 2.79 7.28
CA PHE A 168 2.47 1.41 6.86
C PHE A 168 2.27 1.30 5.34
N LEU A 169 1.49 2.22 4.75
CA LEU A 169 1.30 2.28 3.30
C LEU A 169 2.59 2.63 2.57
N TYR A 170 3.39 3.57 3.08
CA TYR A 170 4.71 3.88 2.53
C TYR A 170 5.58 2.63 2.42
N LEU A 171 5.68 1.84 3.51
CA LEU A 171 6.50 0.62 3.51
C LEU A 171 5.94 -0.43 2.54
N THR A 172 4.62 -0.55 2.44
CA THR A 172 3.96 -1.48 1.49
C THR A 172 4.24 -1.10 0.03
N VAL A 173 4.16 0.19 -0.29
CA VAL A 173 4.43 0.71 -1.64
C VAL A 173 5.92 0.64 -1.96
N LEU A 174 6.78 0.95 -0.99
CA LEU A 174 8.22 0.83 -1.13
C LEU A 174 8.63 -0.62 -1.38
N GLU A 175 8.05 -1.59 -0.65
CA GLU A 175 8.31 -3.03 -0.86
C GLU A 175 8.09 -3.45 -2.32
N TYR A 176 7.04 -2.95 -2.98
CA TYR A 176 6.79 -3.22 -4.41
C TYR A 176 7.86 -2.58 -5.33
N TYR A 177 8.20 -1.32 -5.09
CA TYR A 177 9.11 -0.56 -5.96
C TYR A 177 10.60 -0.79 -5.66
N ASP A 178 10.95 -1.42 -4.54
CA ASP A 178 12.34 -1.78 -4.21
C ASP A 178 12.81 -3.01 -5.00
N GLU A 179 11.87 -3.86 -5.44
CA GLU A 179 12.15 -5.03 -6.28
C GLU A 179 12.18 -4.71 -7.77
N GLY A 180 11.36 -3.74 -8.19
CA GLY A 180 11.33 -3.26 -9.55
C GLY A 180 12.36 -2.17 -9.77
N ASN A 181 13.17 -2.27 -10.83
CA ASN A 181 14.02 -1.14 -11.24
C ASN A 181 13.21 0.09 -11.72
N SER A 182 11.90 -0.06 -11.93
CA SER A 182 11.04 1.00 -12.41
C SER A 182 10.15 1.56 -11.31
N LYS A 183 10.12 2.88 -11.16
CA LYS A 183 9.20 3.62 -10.27
C LYS A 183 7.80 3.81 -10.86
N GLU A 184 7.59 3.30 -12.06
CA GLU A 184 6.38 3.44 -12.87
C GLU A 184 6.21 2.23 -13.78
N ASP A 185 4.98 1.78 -13.94
CA ASP A 185 4.57 0.79 -14.93
C ASP A 185 3.94 1.53 -16.12
N ILE A 186 4.33 1.16 -17.34
CA ILE A 186 3.92 1.84 -18.58
C ILE A 186 3.30 0.83 -19.54
N VAL A 187 2.18 1.21 -20.16
CA VAL A 187 1.56 0.48 -21.27
C VAL A 187 1.09 1.46 -22.34
N ASN A 188 1.21 1.06 -23.61
CA ASN A 188 0.69 1.87 -24.71
C ASN A 188 -0.63 1.26 -25.19
N ILE A 189 -1.67 2.09 -25.29
CA ILE A 189 -3.00 1.71 -25.77
C ILE A 189 -3.43 2.76 -26.78
N CYS A 190 -3.72 2.34 -28.02
CA CYS A 190 -4.20 3.25 -29.07
C CYS A 190 -3.33 4.49 -29.26
N ASN A 191 -2.00 4.31 -29.31
CA ASN A 191 -0.98 5.37 -29.41
C ASN A 191 -0.93 6.34 -28.21
N HIS A 192 -1.57 6.01 -27.10
CA HIS A 192 -1.47 6.74 -25.84
C HIS A 192 -0.66 5.98 -24.82
N LYS A 193 0.21 6.70 -24.12
CA LYS A 193 1.06 6.17 -23.06
C LYS A 193 0.34 6.27 -21.72
N PHE A 194 0.02 5.11 -21.15
CA PHE A 194 -0.56 4.98 -19.82
C PHE A 194 0.55 4.82 -18.78
N VAL A 195 0.41 5.54 -17.67
CA VAL A 195 1.36 5.49 -16.55
C VAL A 195 0.63 5.09 -15.28
N ILE A 196 1.16 4.07 -14.61
CA ILE A 196 0.78 3.62 -13.27
C ILE A 196 2.00 3.86 -12.39
N ASP A 197 1.88 4.74 -11.40
CA ASP A 197 3.00 5.13 -10.55
C ASP A 197 2.66 4.97 -9.06
N SER A 198 3.56 5.42 -8.19
CA SER A 198 3.33 5.39 -6.75
C SER A 198 2.12 6.23 -6.31
N TYR A 199 1.75 7.27 -7.05
CA TYR A 199 0.61 8.12 -6.68
C TYR A 199 -0.68 7.31 -6.69
N VAL A 200 -0.99 6.61 -7.79
CA VAL A 200 -2.21 5.81 -7.87
C VAL A 200 -2.21 4.67 -6.88
N TYR A 201 -1.05 4.01 -6.69
CA TYR A 201 -0.95 2.91 -5.76
C TYR A 201 -1.29 3.38 -4.33
N ILE A 202 -0.68 4.48 -3.88
CA ILE A 202 -0.96 5.11 -2.59
C ILE A 202 -2.44 5.52 -2.49
N HIS A 203 -2.98 6.17 -3.54
CA HIS A 203 -4.36 6.65 -3.55
C HIS A 203 -5.37 5.52 -3.38
N VAL A 204 -5.21 4.42 -4.14
CA VAL A 204 -6.12 3.27 -4.07
C VAL A 204 -6.00 2.57 -2.71
N LEU A 205 -4.78 2.40 -2.19
CA LEU A 205 -4.61 1.81 -0.86
C LEU A 205 -5.29 2.64 0.24
N PHE A 206 -5.07 3.95 0.25
CA PHE A 206 -5.70 4.85 1.22
C PHE A 206 -7.22 4.88 1.11
N ARG A 207 -7.76 4.87 -0.10
CA ARG A 207 -9.18 5.21 -0.32
C ARG A 207 -10.09 4.01 -0.45
N HIS A 208 -9.54 2.87 -0.84
CA HIS A 208 -10.31 1.67 -1.19
C HIS A 208 -9.82 0.40 -0.47
N PHE A 209 -8.71 0.42 0.28
CA PHE A 209 -8.25 -0.71 1.12
C PHE A 209 -8.15 -0.37 2.61
N ALA A 210 -8.56 0.83 3.03
CA ALA A 210 -8.33 1.34 4.37
C ALA A 210 -9.63 1.65 5.13
N GLU A 211 -10.70 0.88 4.90
CA GLU A 211 -12.03 1.10 5.51
C GLU A 211 -11.94 1.32 7.02
N THR A 212 -11.21 0.46 7.73
CA THR A 212 -11.11 0.47 9.19
C THR A 212 -10.46 1.73 9.77
N VAL A 213 -9.68 2.46 8.99
CA VAL A 213 -9.01 3.71 9.41
C VAL A 213 -9.63 4.96 8.77
N MET A 214 -10.67 4.78 7.94
CA MET A 214 -11.34 5.83 7.16
C MET A 214 -12.79 6.02 7.57
N GLU A 215 -13.08 5.97 8.88
CA GLU A 215 -14.45 6.16 9.41
C GLU A 215 -15.11 7.48 8.98
N HIS A 216 -14.31 8.49 8.62
CA HIS A 216 -14.80 9.78 8.13
C HIS A 216 -15.19 9.77 6.64
N GLN A 217 -15.20 8.63 5.96
CA GLN A 217 -15.50 8.52 4.53
C GLN A 217 -16.56 7.47 4.22
N GLN A 218 -17.41 7.79 3.24
CA GLN A 218 -18.28 6.84 2.58
C GLN A 218 -17.74 6.58 1.17
N LYS A 219 -17.09 5.42 1.00
CA LYS A 219 -16.48 4.96 -0.26
C LYS A 219 -16.79 3.49 -0.47
N SER A 220 -16.57 3.03 -1.70
CA SER A 220 -16.53 1.61 -2.00
C SER A 220 -15.14 1.05 -1.70
N TYR A 221 -15.07 -0.18 -1.22
CA TYR A 221 -13.83 -0.80 -0.74
C TYR A 221 -13.56 -2.10 -1.49
N HIS A 222 -12.30 -2.31 -1.84
CA HIS A 222 -11.86 -3.56 -2.45
C HIS A 222 -11.93 -4.69 -1.45
N THR A 223 -12.38 -5.85 -1.93
CA THR A 223 -12.16 -7.12 -1.24
C THR A 223 -10.87 -7.75 -1.74
N ILE A 224 -10.16 -8.47 -0.86
CA ILE A 224 -8.89 -9.16 -1.20
C ILE A 224 -9.09 -10.23 -2.30
N LYS A 225 -10.35 -10.63 -2.56
CA LYS A 225 -10.72 -11.62 -3.59
C LYS A 225 -10.24 -11.23 -4.99
N HIS A 226 -10.36 -9.96 -5.37
CA HIS A 226 -10.17 -9.53 -6.77
C HIS A 226 -8.80 -8.90 -7.00
N PHE A 227 -8.32 -8.10 -6.05
CA PHE A 227 -7.04 -7.40 -6.14
C PHE A 227 -6.20 -7.65 -4.90
N GLU A 228 -4.97 -8.11 -5.13
CA GLU A 228 -3.99 -8.25 -4.06
C GLU A 228 -3.34 -6.89 -3.83
N HIS A 229 -3.60 -6.29 -2.66
CA HIS A 229 -3.11 -4.95 -2.34
C HIS A 229 -1.60 -4.80 -2.52
N LYS A 230 -0.78 -5.85 -2.35
CA LYS A 230 0.68 -5.81 -2.52
C LYS A 230 1.16 -5.78 -3.98
N ASN A 231 0.32 -6.19 -4.91
CA ASN A 231 0.66 -6.36 -6.33
C ASN A 231 -0.28 -5.55 -7.25
N LEU A 232 -0.99 -4.58 -6.68
CA LEU A 232 -2.01 -3.80 -7.36
C LEU A 232 -1.51 -3.17 -8.68
N PRO A 233 -0.32 -2.52 -8.77
CA PRO A 233 0.12 -1.92 -10.02
C PRO A 233 0.35 -2.96 -11.13
N LYS A 234 0.93 -4.13 -10.80
CA LYS A 234 1.14 -5.26 -11.73
C LYS A 234 -0.20 -5.79 -12.26
N GLN A 235 -1.19 -5.96 -11.39
CA GLN A 235 -2.53 -6.43 -11.78
C GLN A 235 -3.28 -5.42 -12.66
N ILE A 236 -3.17 -4.13 -12.36
CA ILE A 236 -3.72 -3.06 -13.20
C ILE A 236 -3.03 -3.04 -14.57
N LEU A 237 -1.70 -3.18 -14.61
CA LEU A 237 -0.94 -3.21 -15.85
C LEU A 237 -1.37 -4.38 -16.75
N GLU A 238 -1.53 -5.56 -16.18
CA GLU A 238 -2.01 -6.75 -16.89
C GLU A 238 -3.43 -6.54 -17.44
N MET A 239 -4.32 -5.97 -16.65
CA MET A 239 -5.68 -5.63 -17.09
C MET A 239 -5.70 -4.63 -18.24
N LEU A 240 -4.87 -3.60 -18.19
CA LEU A 240 -4.73 -2.62 -19.28
C LEU A 240 -4.15 -3.26 -20.55
N LYS A 241 -3.22 -4.22 -20.41
CA LYS A 241 -2.73 -5.02 -21.54
C LYS A 241 -3.85 -5.86 -22.15
N ASN A 242 -4.66 -6.54 -21.34
CA ASN A 242 -5.80 -7.32 -21.83
C ASN A 242 -6.83 -6.42 -22.53
N TYR A 243 -7.12 -5.25 -21.98
CA TYR A 243 -8.01 -4.27 -22.60
C TYR A 243 -7.48 -3.81 -23.98
N SER A 244 -6.15 -3.61 -24.09
CA SER A 244 -5.52 -3.18 -25.34
C SER A 244 -5.70 -4.16 -26.51
N LEU A 245 -6.00 -5.43 -26.23
CA LEU A 245 -6.24 -6.47 -27.24
C LEU A 245 -7.65 -6.41 -27.84
N VAL A 246 -8.61 -5.76 -27.18
CA VAL A 246 -10.03 -5.79 -27.57
C VAL A 246 -10.63 -4.41 -27.85
N VAL A 247 -9.96 -3.33 -27.42
CA VAL A 247 -10.44 -1.96 -27.63
C VAL A 247 -10.36 -1.54 -29.10
N ASP A 248 -11.43 -0.91 -29.59
CA ASP A 248 -11.39 -0.14 -30.84
C ASP A 248 -10.77 1.24 -30.58
N CYS A 249 -9.63 1.50 -31.22
CA CYS A 249 -8.91 2.76 -31.07
C CYS A 249 -9.65 3.98 -31.63
N ASN A 250 -10.69 3.79 -32.44
CA ASN A 250 -11.53 4.88 -32.93
C ASN A 250 -12.55 5.36 -31.89
N SER A 251 -12.93 4.51 -30.94
CA SER A 251 -13.94 4.80 -29.91
C SER A 251 -13.38 4.71 -28.49
N PHE A 252 -12.06 4.77 -28.34
CA PHE A 252 -11.38 4.61 -27.06
C PHE A 252 -11.65 5.79 -26.10
N ASP A 253 -12.20 5.50 -24.92
CA ASP A 253 -12.40 6.47 -23.83
C ASP A 253 -11.11 6.64 -23.02
N LYS A 254 -10.57 7.87 -23.04
CA LYS A 254 -9.30 8.22 -22.37
C LYS A 254 -9.48 8.62 -20.91
N GLU A 255 -10.71 8.75 -20.42
CA GLU A 255 -11.01 9.21 -19.07
C GLU A 255 -11.37 8.07 -18.14
N LYS A 256 -11.92 6.98 -18.67
CA LYS A 256 -12.38 5.85 -17.85
C LYS A 256 -12.41 4.53 -18.61
N LEU A 257 -12.31 3.45 -17.85
CA LEU A 257 -12.51 2.09 -18.31
C LEU A 257 -13.37 1.36 -17.28
N PHE A 258 -14.49 0.81 -17.72
CA PHE A 258 -15.32 -0.06 -16.91
C PHE A 258 -15.07 -1.51 -17.28
N PHE A 259 -15.03 -2.37 -16.27
CA PHE A 259 -14.86 -3.81 -16.46
C PHE A 259 -15.59 -4.59 -15.39
N LYS A 260 -15.81 -5.87 -15.62
CA LYS A 260 -16.34 -6.81 -14.63
C LYS A 260 -15.32 -7.93 -14.48
N LEU A 261 -14.94 -8.19 -13.23
CA LEU A 261 -14.07 -9.29 -12.85
C LEU A 261 -14.85 -10.19 -11.89
N ASP A 262 -14.97 -11.46 -12.25
CA ASP A 262 -15.93 -12.40 -11.68
C ASP A 262 -17.36 -11.83 -11.72
N ASP A 263 -17.91 -11.47 -10.56
CA ASP A 263 -19.25 -10.90 -10.38
C ASP A 263 -19.23 -9.43 -9.95
N THR A 264 -18.05 -8.80 -9.88
CA THR A 264 -17.89 -7.43 -9.39
C THR A 264 -17.57 -6.48 -10.53
N HIS A 265 -18.29 -5.37 -10.60
CA HIS A 265 -18.04 -4.29 -11.55
C HIS A 265 -16.99 -3.34 -10.98
N PHE A 266 -16.12 -2.81 -11.84
CA PHE A 266 -15.04 -1.92 -11.45
C PHE A 266 -14.91 -0.77 -12.44
N ALA A 267 -14.30 0.30 -11.95
CA ALA A 267 -13.94 1.46 -12.75
C ALA A 267 -12.47 1.82 -12.55
N LEU A 268 -11.75 1.98 -13.66
CA LEU A 268 -10.51 2.74 -13.72
C LEU A 268 -10.83 4.16 -14.20
N TRP A 269 -10.24 5.15 -13.54
CA TRP A 269 -10.30 6.54 -13.98
C TRP A 269 -8.92 7.05 -14.31
N PHE A 270 -8.82 7.77 -15.41
CA PHE A 270 -7.58 8.29 -15.92
C PHE A 270 -7.62 9.82 -16.02
N LYS A 271 -6.45 10.42 -16.17
CA LYS A 271 -6.31 11.84 -16.44
C LYS A 271 -5.09 12.07 -17.32
N GLU A 272 -5.26 12.86 -18.37
CA GLU A 272 -4.14 13.35 -19.15
C GLU A 272 -3.34 14.38 -18.34
N ILE A 273 -2.03 14.14 -18.21
CA ILE A 273 -1.11 15.03 -17.48
C ILE A 273 0.15 15.30 -18.29
N GLU A 274 0.80 16.43 -18.03
CA GLU A 274 2.16 16.66 -18.47
C GLU A 274 3.13 15.96 -17.52
N PHE A 275 3.75 14.88 -18.00
CA PHE A 275 4.74 14.13 -17.26
C PHE A 275 6.12 14.78 -17.46
N ASN A 276 6.71 15.28 -16.36
CA ASN A 276 8.05 15.85 -16.37
C ASN A 276 9.02 14.89 -15.68
N LYS A 277 9.68 14.05 -16.46
CA LYS A 277 10.78 13.22 -15.96
C LYS A 277 12.04 14.08 -15.92
N LYS A 278 12.72 14.16 -14.77
CA LYS A 278 13.95 14.95 -14.59
C LYS A 278 14.91 14.75 -15.78
N GLY A 279 15.27 15.84 -16.45
CA GLY A 279 16.21 15.84 -17.58
C GLY A 279 15.60 15.44 -18.93
N LYS A 280 14.28 15.27 -19.04
CA LYS A 280 13.58 15.01 -20.31
C LYS A 280 12.59 16.13 -20.63
N SER A 281 12.26 16.28 -21.90
CA SER A 281 11.14 17.14 -22.33
C SER A 281 9.85 16.66 -21.70
N LYS A 282 8.95 17.60 -21.40
CA LYS A 282 7.59 17.27 -20.97
C LYS A 282 6.92 16.40 -22.04
N GLU A 283 6.32 15.30 -21.60
CA GLU A 283 5.56 14.38 -22.44
C GLU A 283 4.11 14.34 -21.92
N ARG A 284 3.13 14.28 -22.82
CA ARG A 284 1.73 14.07 -22.40
C ARG A 284 1.49 12.58 -22.22
N VAL A 285 1.00 12.21 -21.04
CA VAL A 285 0.68 10.82 -20.69
C VAL A 285 -0.71 10.75 -20.07
N ILE A 286 -1.31 9.56 -20.11
CA ILE A 286 -2.56 9.27 -19.42
C ILE A 286 -2.20 8.57 -18.10
N GLN A 287 -2.29 9.31 -16.99
CA GLN A 287 -2.00 8.77 -15.66
C GLN A 287 -3.26 8.18 -15.05
N LEU A 288 -3.15 6.95 -14.54
CA LEU A 288 -4.22 6.36 -13.75
C LEU A 288 -4.43 7.16 -12.45
N GLN A 289 -5.67 7.46 -12.11
CA GLN A 289 -6.04 8.24 -10.93
C GLN A 289 -6.58 7.37 -9.80
N THR A 290 -7.44 6.40 -10.14
CA THR A 290 -8.01 5.48 -9.16
C THR A 290 -8.54 4.21 -9.81
N LEU A 291 -8.67 3.16 -8.99
CA LEU A 291 -9.36 1.91 -9.27
C LEU A 291 -10.30 1.64 -8.09
N TYR A 292 -11.58 1.41 -8.35
CA TYR A 292 -12.55 1.08 -7.30
C TYR A 292 -13.67 0.16 -7.78
N PRO A 293 -14.26 -0.65 -6.88
CA PRO A 293 -15.45 -1.43 -7.17
C PRO A 293 -16.66 -0.51 -7.29
N VAL A 294 -17.47 -0.72 -8.32
CA VAL A 294 -18.69 0.03 -8.59
C VAL A 294 -19.80 -0.58 -7.75
N GLU A 295 -20.10 0.09 -6.64
CA GLU A 295 -21.15 -0.31 -5.69
C GLU A 295 -22.30 0.70 -5.64
N LEU A 296 -22.02 1.95 -5.98
CA LEU A 296 -22.99 3.04 -5.89
C LEU A 296 -23.90 3.06 -7.12
N ARG A 297 -25.20 3.22 -6.89
CA ARG A 297 -26.22 3.22 -7.96
C ARG A 297 -25.88 4.18 -9.11
N HIS A 298 -25.42 5.38 -8.80
CA HIS A 298 -25.09 6.38 -9.83
C HIS A 298 -23.93 5.96 -10.74
N ASP A 299 -23.00 5.13 -10.25
CA ASP A 299 -21.91 4.57 -11.06
C ASP A 299 -22.41 3.39 -11.89
N PHE A 300 -23.33 2.57 -11.35
CA PHE A 300 -23.99 1.50 -12.11
C PHE A 300 -24.77 2.03 -13.33
N GLU A 301 -25.45 3.16 -13.21
CA GLU A 301 -26.16 3.77 -14.34
C GLU A 301 -25.20 4.16 -15.49
N LYS A 302 -23.91 4.39 -15.21
CA LYS A 302 -22.89 4.66 -16.25
C LYS A 302 -22.50 3.40 -17.04
N ILE A 303 -22.68 2.21 -16.45
CA ILE A 303 -22.34 0.92 -17.07
C ILE A 303 -23.54 0.34 -17.82
N LYS A 304 -24.76 0.62 -17.35
CA LYS A 304 -26.00 -0.02 -17.82
C LYS A 304 -26.24 0.07 -19.33
N ASN A 305 -25.75 1.12 -19.98
CA ASN A 305 -25.93 1.35 -21.42
C ASN A 305 -24.71 0.94 -22.26
N LEU A 306 -23.66 0.41 -21.62
CA LEU A 306 -22.44 -0.02 -22.30
C LEU A 306 -22.56 -1.47 -22.75
N THR A 307 -21.88 -1.79 -23.84
CA THR A 307 -21.87 -3.15 -24.39
C THR A 307 -20.77 -3.98 -23.72
N PRO A 308 -21.12 -5.09 -23.03
CA PRO A 308 -20.12 -5.97 -22.44
C PRO A 308 -19.46 -6.84 -23.51
N ILE A 309 -18.13 -6.84 -23.55
CA ILE A 309 -17.31 -7.74 -24.37
C ILE A 309 -16.55 -8.68 -23.43
N LYS A 310 -16.77 -9.98 -23.58
CA LYS A 310 -16.08 -11.02 -22.81
C LYS A 310 -14.65 -11.16 -23.31
N PHE A 311 -13.67 -11.04 -22.41
CA PHE A 311 -12.27 -11.34 -22.69
C PHE A 311 -11.95 -12.80 -22.38
N ASP A 312 -12.34 -13.27 -21.19
CA ASP A 312 -12.18 -14.66 -20.76
C ASP A 312 -13.32 -15.11 -19.81
N SER A 313 -13.16 -16.22 -19.09
CA SER A 313 -14.19 -16.75 -18.19
C SER A 313 -14.59 -15.82 -17.05
N THR A 314 -13.69 -14.95 -16.59
CA THR A 314 -13.87 -14.09 -15.42
C THR A 314 -13.83 -12.60 -15.75
N LEU A 315 -13.22 -12.20 -16.87
CA LEU A 315 -13.02 -10.80 -17.25
C LEU A 315 -13.89 -10.36 -18.43
N TRP A 316 -14.60 -9.24 -18.24
CA TRP A 316 -15.40 -8.57 -19.24
C TRP A 316 -15.07 -7.08 -19.26
N PHE A 317 -15.05 -6.47 -20.43
CA PHE A 317 -14.88 -5.03 -20.61
C PHE A 317 -16.19 -4.40 -21.10
N TYR A 318 -16.44 -3.14 -20.73
CA TYR A 318 -17.61 -2.40 -21.20
C TYR A 318 -17.19 -1.27 -22.14
N PHE A 319 -17.91 -1.12 -23.25
CA PHE A 319 -17.68 -0.12 -24.30
C PHE A 319 -18.90 0.75 -24.59
#